data_AF-A0A3D5BWZ8-F1
#
_entry.id   AF-A0A3D5BWZ8-F1
#
_cell.length_a   1.000
_cell.length_b   1.000
_cell.length_c   1.000
_cell.angle_alpha   90.00
_cell.angle_beta   90.00
_cell.angle_gamma   90.00
#
_symmetry.space_group_name_H-M   'P 1'
#
loop_
_entity.id
_entity.type
_entity.pdbx_description
1 polymer ?
#
loop_
_entity_poly.entity_id
_entity_poly.type
_entity_poly.pdbx_seq_one_letter_code
_entity_poly.pdbx_strand_id
1 'polypeptide(L)'
;MNMNDTLALFDELLEHDSGSKIFFPLARLYRKQGHTRRAIEIVQRGVEHHPDYLEAQLYLIDLLCEEGEEGAAVGRAQTILAKLLSYEKFWLRLREHFLKSGQTDLAMAAFVLERNSHGESVDLAKLLTCGIGHYSEVLAASDVPVEPEKDLDAEEVAQFCINSGIKTKTMAKLLSAQGEYEQAIKIYDDLLEAASTDAERAELGALRDKAYAELGSVPDPEAEKHNKLFLVLNSLADRLEQKFAPDAVGNG
;
A
#
# COMPACT_ATOMS: atom_id res chain seq x y z
N MET A 1 -36.39 9.25 58.58
CA MET A 1 -35.32 8.28 58.88
C MET A 1 -34.01 9.00 58.67
N ASN A 2 -33.19 9.16 59.70
CA ASN A 2 -31.88 9.78 59.52
C ASN A 2 -30.98 8.82 58.73
N MET A 3 -30.05 9.36 57.94
CA MET A 3 -29.11 8.56 57.11
C MET A 3 -28.26 7.57 57.96
N ASN A 4 -28.04 7.89 59.24
CA ASN A 4 -27.36 7.01 60.18
C ASN A 4 -28.24 5.84 60.66
N ASP A 5 -29.55 6.06 60.79
CA ASP A 5 -30.51 5.00 61.14
C ASP A 5 -30.63 3.98 60.00
N THR A 6 -30.51 4.44 58.75
CA THR A 6 -30.51 3.54 57.59
C THR A 6 -29.24 2.69 57.51
N LEU A 7 -28.08 3.22 57.90
CA LEU A 7 -26.84 2.42 57.94
C LEU A 7 -26.89 1.35 59.02
N ALA A 8 -27.37 1.68 60.22
CA ALA A 8 -27.52 0.72 61.32
C ALA A 8 -28.49 -0.42 60.95
N LEU A 9 -29.61 -0.09 60.29
CA LEU A 9 -30.55 -1.08 59.76
C LEU A 9 -29.90 -1.99 58.70
N PHE A 10 -29.08 -1.43 57.81
CA PHE A 10 -28.40 -2.21 56.78
C PHE A 10 -27.28 -3.10 57.34
N ASP A 11 -26.56 -2.66 58.37
CA ASP A 11 -25.57 -3.47 59.08
C ASP A 11 -26.25 -4.63 59.82
N GLU A 12 -27.36 -4.38 60.52
CA GLU A 12 -28.17 -5.43 61.18
C GLU A 12 -28.74 -6.44 60.18
N LEU A 13 -29.16 -5.98 58.99
CA LEU A 13 -29.63 -6.86 57.91
C LEU A 13 -28.51 -7.73 57.32
N LEU A 14 -27.27 -7.23 57.24
CA LEU A 14 -26.13 -8.03 56.77
C LEU A 14 -25.66 -9.05 57.80
N GLU A 15 -25.82 -8.76 59.10
CA GLU A 15 -25.54 -9.73 60.17
C GLU A 15 -26.56 -10.87 60.17
N HIS A 16 -27.82 -10.57 59.84
CA HIS A 16 -28.89 -11.56 59.80
C HIS A 16 -29.01 -12.34 58.49
N ASP A 17 -28.66 -11.73 57.35
CA ASP A 17 -28.78 -12.35 56.03
C ASP A 17 -27.54 -12.07 55.16
N SER A 18 -26.47 -12.81 55.43
CA SER A 18 -25.21 -12.76 54.67
C SER A 18 -25.36 -13.18 53.21
N GLY A 19 -26.54 -13.68 52.82
CA GLY A 19 -26.92 -14.05 51.45
C GLY A 19 -27.69 -12.96 50.70
N SER A 20 -27.84 -11.77 51.28
CA SER A 20 -28.59 -10.69 50.65
C SER A 20 -27.69 -9.73 49.88
N LYS A 21 -28.08 -9.38 48.64
CA LYS A 21 -27.36 -8.41 47.76
C LYS A 21 -27.35 -6.97 48.29
N ILE A 22 -27.80 -6.76 49.51
CA ILE A 22 -27.90 -5.49 50.23
C ILE A 22 -26.52 -4.86 50.50
N PHE A 23 -25.47 -5.67 50.56
CA PHE A 23 -24.09 -5.19 50.76
C PHE A 23 -23.66 -4.19 49.68
N PHE A 24 -24.15 -4.31 48.45
CA PHE A 24 -23.73 -3.48 47.33
C PHE A 24 -24.29 -2.03 47.43
N PRO A 25 -25.60 -1.82 47.64
CA PRO A 25 -26.12 -0.50 48.00
C PRO A 25 -25.44 0.11 49.23
N LEU A 26 -25.18 -0.69 50.26
CA LEU A 26 -24.54 -0.23 51.49
C LEU A 26 -23.12 0.28 51.25
N ALA A 27 -22.31 -0.47 50.51
CA ALA A 27 -20.97 -0.05 50.14
C ALA A 27 -20.95 1.25 49.34
N ARG A 28 -21.92 1.44 48.43
CA ARG A 28 -22.07 2.71 47.68
C ARG A 28 -22.41 3.88 48.60
N LEU A 29 -23.18 3.66 49.66
CA LEU A 29 -23.45 4.69 50.68
C LEU A 29 -22.19 5.03 51.47
N TYR A 30 -21.43 4.03 51.93
CA TYR A 30 -20.17 4.25 52.64
C TYR A 30 -19.13 4.98 51.78
N ARG A 31 -19.02 4.64 50.49
CA ARG A 31 -18.17 5.40 49.54
C ARG A 31 -18.60 6.85 49.42
N LYS A 32 -19.91 7.13 49.29
CA LYS A 32 -20.43 8.51 49.21
C LYS A 32 -20.14 9.34 50.46
N GLN A 33 -19.95 8.69 51.61
CA GLN A 33 -19.55 9.35 52.86
C GLN A 33 -18.04 9.52 53.00
N GLY A 34 -17.25 9.11 52.01
CA GLY A 34 -15.77 9.15 52.05
C GLY A 34 -15.15 7.99 52.83
N HIS A 35 -15.93 7.01 53.26
CA HIS A 35 -15.45 5.82 53.98
C HIS A 35 -15.12 4.68 53.01
N THR A 36 -14.20 4.93 52.08
CA THR A 36 -13.84 4.01 51.00
C THR A 36 -13.32 2.65 51.52
N ARG A 37 -12.46 2.63 52.54
CA ARG A 37 -11.98 1.37 53.16
C ARG A 37 -13.09 0.48 53.70
N ARG A 38 -14.08 1.06 54.41
CA ARG A 38 -15.23 0.29 54.89
C ARG A 38 -16.09 -0.23 53.73
N ALA A 39 -16.24 0.56 52.67
CA ALA A 39 -16.94 0.10 51.47
C ALA A 39 -16.25 -1.14 50.86
N ILE A 40 -14.91 -1.16 50.79
CA ILE A 40 -14.13 -2.30 50.31
C ILE A 40 -14.39 -3.55 51.17
N GLU A 41 -14.30 -3.43 52.49
CA GLU A 41 -14.53 -4.54 53.42
C GLU A 41 -15.93 -5.17 53.25
N ILE A 42 -16.96 -4.32 53.13
CA ILE A 42 -18.35 -4.75 52.96
C ILE A 42 -18.54 -5.46 51.61
N VAL A 43 -18.01 -4.90 50.52
CA VAL A 43 -18.12 -5.51 49.18
C VAL A 43 -17.34 -6.81 49.12
N GLN A 44 -16.15 -6.86 49.72
CA GLN A 44 -15.32 -8.06 49.71
C GLN A 44 -16.03 -9.23 50.40
N ARG A 45 -16.58 -9.00 51.60
CA ARG A 45 -17.40 -10.01 52.31
C ARG A 45 -18.64 -10.41 51.50
N GLY A 46 -19.32 -9.45 50.88
CA GLY A 46 -20.51 -9.72 50.06
C GLY A 46 -20.19 -10.56 48.81
N VAL A 47 -19.06 -10.29 48.16
CA VAL A 47 -18.60 -11.04 46.97
C VAL A 47 -18.13 -12.45 47.32
N GLU A 48 -17.59 -12.67 48.54
CA GLU A 48 -17.27 -14.02 49.03
C GLU A 48 -18.51 -14.91 49.15
N HIS A 49 -19.64 -14.34 49.56
CA HIS A 49 -20.93 -15.03 49.60
C HIS A 49 -21.65 -15.05 48.24
N HIS A 50 -21.38 -14.09 47.36
CA HIS A 50 -21.98 -13.97 46.02
C HIS A 50 -20.93 -13.86 44.90
N PRO A 51 -20.25 -14.96 44.55
CA PRO A 51 -19.19 -14.94 43.53
C PRO A 51 -19.70 -14.70 42.11
N ASP A 52 -21.01 -14.78 41.87
CA ASP A 52 -21.64 -14.52 40.55
C ASP A 52 -22.08 -13.06 40.39
N TYR A 53 -21.98 -12.24 41.44
CA TYR A 53 -22.38 -10.84 41.37
C TYR A 53 -21.30 -9.98 40.71
N LEU A 54 -21.23 -10.05 39.38
CA LEU A 54 -20.20 -9.39 38.57
C LEU A 54 -20.13 -7.87 38.79
N GLU A 55 -21.28 -7.18 38.88
CA GLU A 55 -21.31 -5.73 39.12
C GLU A 55 -20.61 -5.36 40.43
N ALA A 56 -20.82 -6.12 41.49
CA ALA A 56 -20.14 -5.92 42.77
C ALA A 56 -18.64 -6.24 42.70
N GLN A 57 -18.25 -7.24 41.90
CA GLN A 57 -16.85 -7.56 41.66
C GLN A 57 -16.10 -6.47 40.89
N LEU A 58 -16.74 -5.90 39.86
CA LEU A 58 -16.18 -4.76 39.11
C LEU A 58 -16.08 -3.53 40.01
N TYR A 59 -17.11 -3.27 40.83
CA TYR A 59 -17.07 -2.17 41.77
C TYR A 59 -15.98 -2.32 42.84
N LEU A 60 -15.68 -3.54 43.28
CA LEU A 60 -14.55 -3.79 44.18
C LEU A 60 -13.22 -3.40 43.52
N ILE A 61 -13.04 -3.70 42.23
CA ILE A 61 -11.84 -3.29 41.47
C ILE A 61 -11.72 -1.78 41.44
N ASP A 62 -12.81 -1.06 41.15
CA ASP A 62 -12.83 0.41 41.13
C ASP A 62 -12.42 0.99 42.50
N LEU A 63 -13.00 0.46 43.59
CA LEU A 63 -12.66 0.88 44.94
C LEU A 63 -11.20 0.61 45.31
N LEU A 64 -10.65 -0.54 44.91
CA LEU A 64 -9.24 -0.89 45.15
C LEU A 64 -8.29 0.04 44.40
N CYS A 65 -8.62 0.40 43.15
CA CYS A 65 -7.87 1.41 42.40
C CYS A 65 -7.92 2.79 43.09
N GLU A 66 -9.07 3.19 43.64
CA GLU A 66 -9.23 4.46 44.37
C GLU A 66 -8.36 4.53 45.64
N GLU A 67 -8.15 3.42 46.35
CA GLU A 67 -7.26 3.35 47.52
C GLU A 67 -5.76 3.20 47.13
N GLY A 68 -5.44 3.02 45.85
CA GLY A 68 -4.06 2.80 45.36
C GLY A 68 -3.56 1.35 45.48
N GLU A 69 -4.44 0.40 45.78
CA GLU A 69 -4.13 -1.04 45.88
C GLU A 69 -4.18 -1.71 44.50
N GLU A 70 -3.37 -1.22 43.56
CA GLU A 70 -3.39 -1.67 42.15
C GLU A 70 -3.11 -3.17 42.00
N GLY A 71 -2.20 -3.73 42.81
CA GLY A 71 -1.87 -5.16 42.75
C GLY A 71 -3.07 -6.05 43.07
N ALA A 72 -3.86 -5.67 44.09
CA ALA A 72 -5.09 -6.39 44.44
C ALA A 72 -6.17 -6.22 43.36
N ALA A 73 -6.31 -5.01 42.80
CA ALA A 73 -7.25 -4.73 41.71
C ALA A 73 -6.95 -5.59 40.47
N VAL A 74 -5.68 -5.66 40.05
CA VAL A 74 -5.25 -6.48 38.91
C VAL A 74 -5.49 -7.97 39.19
N GLY A 75 -5.13 -8.48 40.38
CA GLY A 75 -5.36 -9.88 40.73
C GLY A 75 -6.84 -10.27 40.71
N ARG A 76 -7.73 -9.37 41.17
CA ARG A 76 -9.19 -9.56 41.07
C ARG A 76 -9.65 -9.54 39.61
N ALA A 77 -9.22 -8.58 38.82
CA ALA A 77 -9.56 -8.50 37.39
C ALA A 77 -9.12 -9.77 36.63
N GLN A 78 -7.92 -10.28 36.89
CA GLN A 78 -7.42 -11.53 36.31
C GLN A 78 -8.28 -12.74 36.70
N THR A 79 -8.76 -12.79 37.94
CA THR A 79 -9.63 -13.89 38.39
C THR A 79 -10.98 -13.86 37.66
N ILE A 80 -11.57 -12.67 37.48
CA ILE A 80 -12.82 -12.50 36.72
C ILE A 80 -12.57 -12.86 35.25
N LEU A 81 -11.49 -12.35 34.67
CA LEU A 81 -11.15 -12.62 33.27
C LEU A 81 -10.90 -14.11 33.03
N ALA A 82 -10.21 -14.82 33.92
CA ALA A 82 -10.00 -16.25 33.82
C ALA A 82 -11.32 -17.04 33.83
N LYS A 83 -12.27 -16.66 34.68
CA LYS A 83 -13.63 -17.23 34.68
C LYS A 83 -14.35 -16.92 33.36
N LEU A 84 -14.29 -15.69 32.87
CA LEU A 84 -14.92 -15.31 31.60
C LEU A 84 -14.29 -16.03 30.40
N LEU A 85 -12.97 -16.18 30.40
CA LEU A 85 -12.23 -16.93 29.38
C LEU A 85 -12.62 -18.41 29.38
N SER A 86 -13.01 -19.00 30.51
CA SER A 86 -13.52 -20.38 30.51
C SER A 86 -14.78 -20.58 29.67
N TYR A 87 -15.53 -19.52 29.35
CA TYR A 87 -16.71 -19.56 28.51
C TYR A 87 -16.38 -19.32 27.02
N GLU A 88 -15.72 -20.28 26.38
CA GLU A 88 -15.31 -20.23 24.96
C GLU A 88 -16.43 -19.74 24.01
N LYS A 89 -17.64 -20.33 24.12
CA LYS A 89 -18.77 -20.01 23.23
C LYS A 89 -19.19 -18.56 23.30
N PHE A 90 -18.98 -17.88 24.42
CA PHE A 90 -19.27 -16.45 24.56
C PHE A 90 -18.37 -15.64 23.62
N TRP A 91 -17.07 -15.93 23.59
CA TRP A 91 -16.09 -15.23 22.74
C TRP A 91 -16.30 -15.50 21.25
N LEU A 92 -16.63 -16.75 20.88
CA LEU A 92 -16.97 -17.10 19.50
C LEU A 92 -18.17 -16.28 19.00
N ARG A 93 -19.25 -16.21 19.79
CA ARG A 93 -20.46 -15.44 19.43
C ARG A 93 -20.19 -13.94 19.35
N LEU A 94 -19.37 -13.43 20.26
CA LEU A 94 -18.96 -12.02 20.27
C LEU A 94 -18.14 -11.67 19.03
N ARG A 95 -17.21 -12.55 18.63
CA ARG A 95 -16.45 -12.41 17.36
C ARG A 95 -17.37 -12.41 16.15
N GLU A 96 -18.30 -13.36 16.05
CA GLU A 96 -19.28 -13.40 14.96
C GLU A 96 -20.11 -12.11 14.88
N HIS A 97 -20.49 -11.54 16.02
CA HIS A 97 -21.21 -10.27 16.09
C HIS A 97 -20.37 -9.09 15.59
N PHE A 98 -19.10 -9.00 16.02
CA PHE A 98 -18.20 -7.92 15.60
C PHE A 98 -17.85 -8.00 14.10
N LEU A 99 -17.71 -9.20 13.54
CA LEU A 99 -17.54 -9.37 12.09
C LEU A 99 -18.77 -8.87 11.32
N LYS A 100 -19.98 -9.17 11.79
CA LYS A 100 -21.23 -8.72 11.14
C LYS A 100 -21.45 -7.20 11.23
N SER A 101 -20.98 -6.56 12.30
CA SER A 101 -21.08 -5.12 12.50
C SER A 101 -19.95 -4.33 11.83
N GLY A 102 -18.98 -5.00 11.20
CA GLY A 102 -17.84 -4.36 10.54
C GLY A 102 -16.76 -3.86 11.49
N GLN A 103 -16.82 -4.23 12.77
CA GLN A 103 -15.84 -3.86 13.80
C GLN A 103 -14.70 -4.88 13.82
N THR A 104 -13.82 -4.82 12.81
CA THR A 104 -12.73 -5.79 12.59
C THR A 104 -11.78 -5.89 13.77
N ASP A 105 -11.45 -4.77 14.41
CA ASP A 105 -10.49 -4.75 15.54
C ASP A 105 -11.03 -5.50 16.75
N LEU A 106 -12.31 -5.29 17.07
CA LEU A 106 -12.98 -5.99 18.17
C LEU A 106 -13.20 -7.47 17.84
N ALA A 107 -13.43 -7.80 16.55
CA ALA A 107 -13.46 -9.18 16.10
C ALA A 107 -12.11 -9.89 16.27
N MET A 108 -10.99 -9.20 15.97
CA MET A 108 -9.64 -9.71 16.20
C MET A 108 -9.34 -9.88 17.69
N ALA A 109 -9.73 -8.91 18.53
CA ALA A 109 -9.57 -9.03 19.98
C ALA A 109 -10.36 -10.25 20.51
N ALA A 110 -11.62 -10.42 20.09
CA ALA A 110 -12.43 -11.58 20.45
C ALA A 110 -11.84 -12.90 19.93
N PHE A 111 -11.23 -12.91 18.75
CA PHE A 111 -10.51 -14.08 18.22
C PHE A 111 -9.34 -14.49 19.11
N VAL A 112 -8.53 -13.54 19.56
CA VAL A 112 -7.40 -13.84 20.46
C VAL A 112 -7.90 -14.37 21.80
N LEU A 113 -8.96 -13.78 22.36
CA LEU A 113 -9.55 -14.25 23.62
C LEU A 113 -10.16 -15.66 23.49
N GLU A 114 -10.84 -15.95 22.37
CA GLU A 114 -11.32 -17.29 22.02
C GLU A 114 -10.15 -18.30 21.99
N ARG A 115 -9.04 -17.97 21.32
CA ARG A 115 -7.88 -18.88 21.24
C ARG A 115 -7.20 -19.10 22.59
N ASN A 116 -7.05 -18.04 23.38
CA ASN A 116 -6.53 -18.13 24.73
C ASN A 116 -7.42 -18.98 25.65
N SER A 117 -8.73 -19.07 25.39
CA SER A 117 -9.62 -19.99 26.12
C SER A 117 -9.35 -21.47 25.84
N HIS A 118 -8.83 -21.80 24.64
CA HIS A 118 -8.43 -23.16 24.27
C HIS A 118 -7.08 -23.58 24.87
N GLY A 119 -6.41 -22.72 25.64
CA GLY A 119 -5.08 -22.97 26.19
C GLY A 119 -3.94 -22.73 25.20
N GLU A 120 -4.24 -22.27 23.98
CA GLU A 120 -3.25 -21.72 23.07
C GLU A 120 -2.83 -20.35 23.61
N SER A 121 -1.59 -20.19 24.06
CA SER A 121 -1.07 -18.85 24.46
C SER A 121 -0.83 -18.00 23.22
N VAL A 122 -1.92 -17.50 22.62
CA VAL A 122 -1.86 -16.56 21.51
C VAL A 122 -1.51 -15.19 22.07
N ASP A 123 -0.22 -14.89 21.96
CA ASP A 123 0.29 -13.55 22.18
C ASP A 123 -0.02 -12.69 20.95
N LEU A 124 -0.93 -11.73 21.12
CA LEU A 124 -1.32 -10.79 20.07
C LEU A 124 -0.10 -10.07 19.49
N ALA A 125 0.90 -9.74 20.30
CA ALA A 125 2.11 -9.10 19.82
C ALA A 125 2.86 -10.01 18.83
N LYS A 126 3.00 -11.30 19.15
CA LYS A 126 3.58 -12.30 18.24
C LYS A 126 2.77 -12.44 16.96
N LEU A 127 1.44 -12.53 17.08
CA LEU A 127 0.55 -12.64 15.93
C LEU A 127 0.70 -11.44 14.98
N LEU A 128 0.74 -10.22 15.53
CA LEU A 128 0.94 -9.01 14.75
C LEU A 128 2.34 -8.95 14.13
N THR A 129 3.40 -9.29 14.87
CA THR A 129 4.76 -9.31 14.30
C THR A 129 4.91 -10.33 13.18
N CYS A 130 4.30 -11.52 13.32
CA CYS A 130 4.27 -12.52 12.27
C CYS A 130 3.46 -12.03 11.06
N GLY A 131 2.29 -11.41 11.30
CA GLY A 131 1.46 -10.85 10.25
C GLY A 131 2.15 -9.73 9.47
N ILE A 132 2.85 -8.83 10.16
CA ILE A 132 3.63 -7.75 9.55
C ILE A 132 4.81 -8.32 8.75
N GLY A 133 5.54 -9.29 9.31
CA GLY A 133 6.62 -9.97 8.60
C GLY A 133 6.12 -10.60 7.30
N HIS A 134 5.04 -11.36 7.36
CA HIS A 134 4.49 -12.01 6.18
C HIS A 134 3.89 -11.01 5.18
N TYR A 135 3.27 -9.92 5.66
CA TYR A 135 2.81 -8.84 4.80
C TYR A 135 3.97 -8.14 4.07
N SER A 136 5.10 -7.91 4.77
CA SER A 136 6.30 -7.33 4.17
C SER A 136 6.96 -8.26 3.15
N GLU A 137 6.95 -9.58 3.38
CA GLU A 137 7.42 -10.59 2.43
C GLU A 137 6.52 -10.65 1.19
N VAL A 138 5.19 -10.60 1.38
CA VAL A 138 4.24 -10.54 0.28
C VAL A 138 4.43 -9.27 -0.55
N LEU A 139 4.65 -8.11 0.09
CA LEU A 139 4.97 -6.88 -0.63
C LEU A 139 6.31 -6.99 -1.37
N ALA A 140 7.36 -7.51 -0.73
CA ALA A 140 8.66 -7.71 -1.35
C ALA A 140 8.64 -8.75 -2.49
N ALA A 141 7.73 -9.73 -2.44
CA ALA A 141 7.49 -10.68 -3.50
C ALA A 141 6.56 -10.13 -4.61
N SER A 142 5.77 -9.09 -4.30
CA SER A 142 4.94 -8.35 -5.26
C SER A 142 5.76 -7.31 -6.02
N ASP A 143 6.81 -6.77 -5.40
CA ASP A 143 7.90 -6.09 -6.09
C ASP A 143 8.64 -7.15 -6.92
N VAL A 144 8.19 -7.31 -8.16
CA VAL A 144 8.99 -7.95 -9.20
C VAL A 144 10.39 -7.31 -9.12
N PRO A 145 11.48 -8.10 -9.12
CA PRO A 145 12.82 -7.54 -9.17
C PRO A 145 12.87 -6.61 -10.38
N VAL A 146 12.96 -5.31 -10.13
CA VAL A 146 13.37 -4.38 -11.16
C VAL A 146 14.81 -4.79 -11.43
N GLU A 147 14.98 -5.59 -12.50
CA GLU A 147 16.28 -5.86 -13.09
C GLU A 147 17.04 -4.54 -13.10
N PRO A 148 18.28 -4.49 -12.58
CA PRO A 148 19.03 -3.25 -12.52
C PRO A 148 19.02 -2.66 -13.92
N GLU A 149 18.47 -1.45 -14.06
CA GLU A 149 18.52 -0.71 -15.32
C GLU A 149 19.98 -0.75 -15.75
N LYS A 150 20.28 -1.52 -16.79
CA LYS A 150 21.59 -1.42 -17.44
C LYS A 150 21.66 0.00 -17.93
N ASP A 151 22.60 0.77 -17.38
CA ASP A 151 23.01 2.04 -17.96
C ASP A 151 23.27 1.79 -19.44
N LEU A 152 22.36 2.23 -20.31
CA LEU A 152 22.53 2.12 -21.75
C LEU A 152 23.71 3.03 -22.10
N ASP A 153 24.78 2.44 -22.62
CA ASP A 153 25.91 3.23 -23.10
C ASP A 153 25.45 4.15 -24.25
N ALA A 154 26.14 5.28 -24.45
CA ALA A 154 25.73 6.31 -25.41
C ALA A 154 25.50 5.78 -26.84
N GLU A 155 26.17 4.69 -27.19
CA GLU A 155 26.02 3.95 -28.46
C GLU A 155 24.67 3.23 -28.55
N GLU A 156 24.20 2.60 -27.47
CA GLU A 156 22.92 1.91 -27.44
C GLU A 156 21.75 2.90 -27.50
N VAL A 157 21.90 4.07 -26.88
CA VAL A 157 20.93 5.18 -26.96
C VAL A 157 20.87 5.74 -28.38
N ALA A 158 22.02 5.94 -29.04
CA ALA A 158 22.08 6.40 -30.43
C ALA A 158 21.40 5.38 -31.37
N GLN A 159 21.67 4.09 -31.19
CA GLN A 159 21.06 3.03 -31.98
C GLN A 159 19.54 2.94 -31.76
N PHE A 160 19.07 3.11 -30.53
CA PHE A 160 17.65 3.18 -30.22
C PHE A 160 16.97 4.39 -30.87
N CYS A 161 17.61 5.57 -30.86
CA CYS A 161 17.11 6.76 -31.54
C CYS A 161 17.03 6.55 -33.07
N ILE A 162 18.00 5.87 -33.68
CA ILE A 162 17.98 5.52 -35.11
C ILE A 162 16.80 4.57 -35.41
N ASN A 163 16.63 3.53 -34.60
CA ASN A 163 15.56 2.54 -34.77
C ASN A 163 14.15 3.12 -34.55
N SER A 164 14.04 4.13 -33.67
CA SER A 164 12.79 4.86 -33.41
C SER A 164 12.53 5.99 -34.41
N GLY A 165 13.40 6.19 -35.39
CA GLY A 165 13.24 7.18 -36.46
C GLY A 165 13.60 8.61 -36.05
N ILE A 166 14.15 8.82 -34.84
CA ILE A 166 14.57 10.14 -34.36
C ILE A 166 15.97 10.43 -34.92
N LYS A 167 16.00 11.14 -36.05
CA LYS A 167 17.23 11.54 -36.75
C LYS A 167 17.57 12.99 -36.43
N THR A 168 18.74 13.25 -35.85
CA THR A 168 19.18 14.62 -35.50
C THR A 168 20.60 14.89 -35.96
N LYS A 169 20.90 16.17 -36.24
CA LYS A 169 22.24 16.64 -36.68
C LYS A 169 23.34 16.30 -35.68
N THR A 170 23.04 16.35 -34.38
CA THR A 170 24.00 16.03 -33.31
C THR A 170 24.33 14.53 -33.29
N MET A 171 23.33 13.67 -33.49
CA MET A 171 23.52 12.23 -33.60
C MET A 171 24.44 11.85 -34.77
N ALA A 172 24.21 12.44 -35.96
CA ALA A 172 25.07 12.21 -37.13
C ALA A 172 26.53 12.70 -36.91
N LYS A 173 26.71 13.81 -36.20
CA LYS A 173 28.06 14.31 -35.83
C LYS A 173 28.79 13.38 -34.87
N LEU A 174 28.08 12.81 -33.89
CA LEU A 174 28.65 11.86 -32.94
C LEU A 174 29.11 10.58 -33.66
N LEU A 175 28.28 10.02 -34.55
CA LEU A 175 28.64 8.86 -35.37
C LEU A 175 29.84 9.14 -36.28
N SER A 176 29.92 10.34 -36.85
CA SER A 176 31.10 10.76 -37.64
C SER A 176 32.36 10.78 -36.77
N ALA A 177 32.28 11.29 -35.54
CA ALA A 177 33.42 11.33 -34.61
C ALA A 177 33.85 9.93 -34.13
N GLN A 178 32.92 8.96 -34.12
CA GLN A 178 33.18 7.55 -33.79
C GLN A 178 33.72 6.76 -34.99
N GLY A 179 33.79 7.36 -36.19
CA GLY A 179 34.26 6.71 -37.41
C GLY A 179 33.19 5.95 -38.19
N GLU A 180 31.92 6.01 -37.75
CA GLU A 180 30.78 5.39 -38.41
C GLU A 180 30.19 6.29 -39.50
N TYR A 181 31.02 6.65 -40.48
CA TYR A 181 30.66 7.63 -41.50
C TYR A 181 29.49 7.18 -42.38
N GLU A 182 29.36 5.89 -42.69
CA GLU A 182 28.25 5.36 -43.50
C GLU A 182 26.87 5.61 -42.87
N GLN A 183 26.76 5.47 -41.55
CA GLN A 183 25.51 5.70 -40.81
C GLN A 183 25.23 7.20 -40.67
N ALA A 184 26.29 7.98 -40.40
CA ALA A 184 26.19 9.44 -40.35
C ALA A 184 25.71 10.04 -41.67
N ILE A 185 26.23 9.55 -42.81
CA ILE A 185 25.84 9.98 -44.16
C ILE A 185 24.36 9.75 -44.40
N LYS A 186 23.83 8.55 -44.09
CA LYS A 186 22.41 8.25 -44.23
C LYS A 186 21.53 9.24 -43.45
N ILE A 187 21.92 9.52 -42.20
CA ILE A 187 21.19 10.49 -41.36
C ILE A 187 21.30 11.91 -41.94
N TYR A 188 22.43 12.31 -42.51
CA TYR A 188 22.55 13.61 -43.18
C TYR A 188 21.69 13.70 -44.45
N ASP A 189 21.61 12.64 -45.25
CA ASP A 189 20.74 12.58 -46.43
C ASP A 189 19.26 12.69 -46.04
N ASP A 190 18.83 11.94 -45.02
CA ASP A 190 17.46 12.03 -44.49
C ASP A 190 17.12 13.44 -43.96
N LEU A 191 18.09 14.09 -43.29
CA LEU A 191 17.92 15.46 -42.79
C LEU A 191 17.92 16.50 -43.92
N LEU A 192 18.65 16.25 -45.02
CA LEU A 192 18.66 17.10 -46.22
C LEU A 192 17.31 17.05 -46.96
N GLU A 193 16.67 15.88 -47.01
CA GLU A 193 15.33 15.72 -47.58
C GLU A 193 14.27 16.48 -46.77
N ALA A 194 14.40 16.49 -45.43
CA ALA A 194 13.49 17.18 -44.52
C ALA A 194 13.81 18.66 -44.29
N ALA A 195 14.98 19.14 -44.72
CA ALA A 195 15.43 20.51 -44.47
C ALA A 195 14.54 21.52 -45.21
N SER A 196 14.10 22.57 -44.50
CA SER A 196 13.17 23.58 -45.04
C SER A 196 13.89 24.83 -45.56
N THR A 197 15.07 25.17 -45.00
CA THR A 197 15.83 26.37 -45.35
C THR A 197 17.09 26.06 -46.16
N ASP A 198 17.45 26.97 -47.07
CA ASP A 198 18.65 26.80 -47.93
C ASP A 198 19.97 26.88 -47.14
N ALA A 199 19.99 27.63 -46.04
CA ALA A 199 21.13 27.70 -45.14
C ALA A 199 21.37 26.35 -44.43
N GLU A 200 20.32 25.72 -43.91
CA GLU A 200 20.42 24.39 -43.28
C GLU A 200 20.82 23.31 -44.28
N ARG A 201 20.30 23.36 -45.51
CA ARG A 201 20.72 22.43 -46.58
C ARG A 201 22.19 22.57 -46.93
N ALA A 202 22.70 23.81 -47.06
CA ALA A 202 24.10 24.04 -47.34
C ALA A 202 25.01 23.53 -46.20
N GLU A 203 24.61 23.76 -44.94
CA GLU A 203 25.35 23.27 -43.78
C GLU A 203 25.35 21.74 -43.67
N LEU A 204 24.20 21.09 -43.87
CA LEU A 204 24.09 19.63 -43.82
C LEU A 204 24.84 18.98 -44.98
N GLY A 205 24.80 19.58 -46.18
CA GLY A 205 25.59 19.14 -47.34
C GLY A 205 27.09 19.20 -47.07
N ALA A 206 27.59 20.30 -46.51
CA ALA A 206 29.01 20.42 -46.15
C ALA A 206 29.45 19.39 -45.11
N LEU A 207 28.60 19.06 -44.13
CA LEU A 207 28.88 18.03 -43.13
C LEU A 207 28.86 16.62 -43.72
N ARG A 208 27.93 16.34 -44.63
CA ARG A 208 27.86 15.09 -45.39
C ARG A 208 29.09 14.89 -46.27
N ASP A 209 29.49 15.92 -47.01
CA ASP A 209 30.65 15.87 -47.90
C ASP A 209 31.95 15.67 -47.11
N LYS A 210 32.04 16.27 -45.92
CA LYS A 210 33.13 16.01 -44.99
C LYS A 210 33.15 14.55 -44.51
N ALA A 211 32.00 13.99 -44.17
CA ALA A 211 31.89 12.58 -43.78
C ALA A 211 32.28 11.62 -44.92
N TYR A 212 31.90 11.94 -46.16
CA TYR A 212 32.34 11.19 -47.35
C TYR A 212 33.85 11.28 -47.59
N ALA A 213 34.44 12.47 -47.38
CA ALA A 213 35.88 12.67 -47.50
C ALA A 213 36.66 11.84 -46.47
N GLU A 214 36.14 11.73 -45.24
CA GLU A 214 36.74 10.93 -44.15
C GLU A 214 36.51 9.41 -44.35
N LEU A 215 35.41 9.01 -45.00
CA LEU A 215 35.15 7.62 -45.41
C LEU A 215 36.02 7.18 -46.61
N GLY A 216 36.64 8.12 -47.33
CA GLY A 216 37.49 7.84 -48.50
C GLY A 216 36.72 7.47 -49.77
N SER A 217 35.39 7.65 -49.80
CA SER A 217 34.57 7.51 -50.99
C SER A 217 33.99 8.86 -51.38
N VAL A 218 34.39 9.41 -52.53
CA VAL A 218 33.80 10.64 -53.07
C VAL A 218 32.40 10.32 -53.60
N PRO A 219 31.35 11.06 -53.21
CA PRO A 219 30.04 10.93 -53.83
C PRO A 219 30.15 11.45 -55.26
N ASP A 220 29.94 10.59 -56.24
CA ASP A 220 29.97 10.96 -57.65
C ASP A 220 28.77 11.87 -57.97
N PRO A 221 29.00 13.16 -58.28
CA PRO A 221 27.93 14.11 -58.58
C PRO A 221 27.15 13.79 -59.87
N GLU A 222 27.65 12.90 -60.73
CA GLU A 222 26.94 12.44 -61.92
C GLU A 222 25.84 11.42 -61.59
N ALA A 223 26.03 10.60 -60.54
CA ALA A 223 25.05 9.60 -60.11
C ALA A 223 23.78 10.23 -59.50
N GLU A 224 23.91 11.31 -58.73
CA GLU A 224 22.75 12.05 -58.19
C GLU A 224 21.93 12.73 -59.31
N LYS A 225 22.61 13.27 -60.34
CA LYS A 225 21.92 13.84 -61.52
C LYS A 225 21.18 12.78 -62.31
N HIS A 226 21.80 11.61 -62.52
CA HIS A 226 21.16 10.49 -63.22
C HIS A 226 19.95 9.95 -62.46
N ASN A 227 20.02 9.83 -61.14
CA ASN A 227 18.88 9.41 -60.32
C ASN A 227 17.73 10.41 -60.32
N LYS A 228 18.03 11.72 -60.26
CA LYS A 228 17.01 12.77 -60.39
C LYS A 228 16.34 12.74 -61.76
N LEU A 229 17.11 12.55 -62.84
CA LEU A 229 16.54 12.40 -64.19
C LEU A 229 15.67 11.15 -64.31
N PHE A 230 16.11 10.03 -63.73
CA PHE A 230 15.38 8.76 -63.75
C PHE A 230 14.04 8.86 -62.99
N LEU A 231 14.02 9.52 -61.84
CA LEU A 231 12.81 9.77 -61.06
C LEU A 231 11.82 10.69 -61.80
N VAL A 232 12.31 11.75 -62.44
CA VAL A 232 11.47 12.64 -63.24
C VAL A 232 10.88 11.90 -64.43
N LEU A 233 11.66 11.07 -65.13
CA LEU A 233 11.20 10.26 -66.26
C LEU A 233 10.12 9.24 -65.85
N ASN A 234 10.31 8.52 -64.73
CA ASN A 234 9.30 7.58 -64.23
C ASN A 234 8.00 8.30 -63.81
N SER A 235 8.10 9.45 -63.13
CA SER A 235 6.90 10.22 -62.77
C SER A 235 6.12 10.75 -63.97
N LEU A 236 6.81 11.00 -65.10
CA LEU A 236 6.20 11.42 -66.35
C LEU A 236 5.58 10.23 -67.10
N ALA A 237 6.21 9.06 -67.03
CA ALA A 237 5.67 7.80 -67.55
C ALA A 237 4.37 7.41 -66.84
N ASP A 238 4.34 7.44 -65.50
CA ASP A 238 3.15 7.14 -64.70
C ASP A 238 1.98 8.09 -65.02
N ARG A 239 2.27 9.39 -65.23
CA ARG A 239 1.25 10.38 -65.62
C ARG A 239 0.74 10.18 -67.04
N LEU A 240 1.56 9.66 -67.95
CA LEU A 240 1.12 9.31 -69.29
C LEU A 240 0.23 8.06 -69.26
N GLU A 241 0.60 7.03 -68.50
CA GLU A 241 -0.21 5.82 -68.34
C GLU A 241 -1.59 6.12 -67.73
N GLN A 242 -1.66 6.99 -66.71
CA GLN A 242 -2.94 7.46 -66.16
C GLN A 242 -3.80 8.25 -67.16
N LYS A 243 -3.18 8.92 -68.14
CA LYS A 243 -3.87 9.71 -69.16
C LYS A 243 -4.29 8.88 -70.38
N PHE A 244 -3.70 7.70 -70.57
CA PHE A 244 -3.98 6.78 -71.67
C PHE A 244 -4.80 5.54 -71.26
N ALA A 245 -5.17 5.38 -69.98
CA ALA A 245 -6.16 4.41 -69.56
C ALA A 245 -7.53 4.77 -70.18
N PRO A 246 -8.11 3.96 -71.09
CA PRO A 246 -9.35 4.30 -71.77
C PRO A 246 -10.54 4.21 -70.79
N ASP A 247 -11.40 5.23 -70.82
CA ASP A 247 -12.73 5.22 -70.21
C ASP A 247 -13.54 4.01 -70.73
N ALA A 248 -13.49 2.89 -70.01
CA ALA A 248 -14.43 1.79 -70.19
C ALA A 248 -15.75 2.15 -69.48
N VAL A 249 -16.52 3.01 -70.16
CA VAL A 249 -17.97 2.93 -70.40
C VAL A 249 -18.85 2.37 -69.26
N GLY A 250 -19.69 3.25 -68.70
CA GLY A 250 -21.02 2.87 -68.27
C GLY A 250 -21.99 2.80 -69.46
N ASN A 251 -22.86 1.79 -69.49
CA ASN A 251 -24.30 1.82 -69.86
C ASN A 251 -24.76 0.46 -70.39
N GLY A 252 -25.83 -0.08 -69.80
CA GLY A 252 -26.55 -1.27 -70.23
C GLY A 252 -27.17 -2.02 -69.06
#